data_AF-A0A3B0U7E9-F1
#
_entry.id   AF-A0A3B0U7E9-F1
#
_cell.length_a   1.000
_cell.length_b   1.000
_cell.length_c   1.000
_cell.angle_alpha   90.00
_cell.angle_beta   90.00
_cell.angle_gamma   90.00
#
_symmetry.space_group_name_H-M   'P 1'
#
loop_
_entity.id
_entity.type
_entity.pdbx_description
1 polymer ?
#
loop_
_entity_poly.entity_id
_entity_poly.type
_entity_poly.pdbx_seq_one_letter_code
_entity_poly.pdbx_strand_id
1 'polypeptide(L)' 'MIDELISYVSQFFTLKKGDVLFTGTPAGVGKVRENDVLTGEIKDQKIFSIKIK' A
#
# COMPACT_ATOMS: atom_id res chain seq x y z
N MET A 1 -14.10 -3.10 -8.16
CA MET A 1 -12.81 -2.39 -7.98
C MET A 1 -11.61 -3.33 -7.87
N ILE A 2 -11.44 -4.11 -6.78
CA ILE A 2 -10.23 -4.96 -6.64
C ILE A 2 -10.16 -6.03 -7.73
N ASP A 3 -11.26 -6.72 -7.98
CA ASP A 3 -11.32 -7.78 -9.00
C ASP A 3 -11.05 -7.24 -10.42
N GLU A 4 -11.56 -6.05 -10.73
CA GLU A 4 -11.34 -5.37 -12.01
C GLU A 4 -9.86 -4.97 -12.18
N LEU A 5 -9.23 -4.47 -11.12
CA LEU A 5 -7.82 -4.09 -11.15
C LEU A 5 -6.92 -5.32 -11.36
N ILE A 6 -7.20 -6.43 -10.64
CA ILE A 6 -6.47 -7.70 -10.81
C ILE A 6 -6.64 -8.20 -12.24
N SER A 7 -7.88 -8.19 -12.77
CA SER A 7 -8.19 -8.63 -14.13
C SER A 7 -7.42 -7.81 -15.17
N TYR A 8 -7.46 -6.47 -15.06
CA TYR A 8 -6.77 -5.56 -15.97
C TYR A 8 -5.25 -5.77 -15.95
N VAL A 9 -4.63 -5.79 -14.76
CA VAL A 9 -3.17 -5.99 -14.63
C VAL A 9 -2.74 -7.34 -15.20
N SER A 10 -3.57 -8.38 -15.02
CA SER A 10 -3.29 -9.74 -15.50
C SER A 10 -3.23 -9.86 -17.04
N GLN A 11 -3.77 -8.89 -17.78
CA GLN A 11 -3.66 -8.83 -19.24
C GLN A 11 -2.23 -8.48 -19.70
N PHE A 12 -1.45 -7.81 -18.84
CA PHE A 12 -0.11 -7.33 -19.15
C PHE A 12 0.99 -8.10 -18.41
N PHE A 13 0.70 -8.58 -17.20
CA PHE A 13 1.65 -9.28 -16.34
C PHE A 13 1.04 -10.56 -15.79
N THR A 14 1.79 -11.67 -15.81
CA THR A 14 1.37 -12.89 -15.11
C THR A 14 1.59 -12.71 -13.61
N LEU A 15 0.49 -12.70 -12.84
CA LEU A 15 0.53 -12.67 -11.38
C LEU A 15 0.82 -14.07 -10.81
N LYS A 16 1.73 -14.14 -9.85
CA LYS A 16 2.12 -15.36 -9.13
C LYS A 16 1.76 -15.26 -7.65
N LYS A 17 1.73 -16.42 -7.00
CA LYS A 17 1.56 -16.49 -5.55
C LYS A 17 2.69 -15.71 -4.86
N GLY A 18 2.32 -14.77 -4.00
CA GLY A 18 3.25 -13.93 -3.26
C GLY A 18 3.48 -12.56 -3.88
N ASP A 19 2.98 -12.30 -5.10
CA ASP A 19 3.02 -10.97 -5.69
C ASP A 19 2.12 -10.00 -4.90
N VAL A 20 2.56 -8.74 -4.80
CA VAL A 20 1.86 -7.68 -4.07
C VAL A 20 1.46 -6.58 -5.03
N LEU A 21 0.18 -6.24 -5.05
CA LEU A 21 -0.37 -5.16 -5.84
C LEU A 21 -0.74 -3.97 -4.95
N PHE A 22 -0.11 -2.82 -5.18
CA PHE A 22 -0.45 -1.57 -4.50
C PHE A 22 -1.57 -0.86 -5.26
N THR A 23 -2.70 -0.59 -4.59
CA THR A 23 -3.92 -0.07 -5.24
C THR A 23 -4.00 1.47 -5.26
N GLY A 24 -2.88 2.14 -4.98
CA GLY A 24 -2.79 3.60 -4.89
C GLY A 24 -2.92 4.14 -3.47
N THR A 25 -2.76 5.45 -3.34
CA THR A 25 -2.87 6.20 -2.07
C THR A 25 -3.93 7.28 -2.24
N PRO A 26 -4.80 7.51 -1.23
CA PRO A 26 -5.68 8.67 -1.23
C PRO A 26 -4.90 9.99 -1.29
N ALA A 27 -5.62 11.09 -1.50
CA ALA A 27 -5.03 12.42 -1.38
C ALA A 27 -4.48 12.68 0.04
N GLY A 28 -3.52 13.60 0.16
CA GLY A 28 -2.90 13.95 1.44
C GLY A 28 -1.48 13.42 1.63
N VAL A 29 -0.81 13.00 0.56
CA VAL A 29 0.62 12.65 0.61
C VAL A 29 1.47 13.86 1.02
N GLY A 30 2.54 13.61 1.78
CA GLY A 30 3.38 14.65 2.35
C GLY A 30 4.82 14.19 2.55
N LYS A 31 5.71 15.14 2.82
CA LYS A 31 7.14 14.87 3.04
C LYS A 31 7.35 14.18 4.39
N VAL A 32 8.13 13.11 4.38
CA VAL A 32 8.63 12.42 5.57
C VAL A 32 9.98 13.02 6.00
N ARG A 33 10.21 13.13 7.30
CA ARG A 33 11.43 13.69 7.90
C ARG A 33 12.10 12.66 8.82
N GLU A 34 13.37 12.90 9.10
CA GLU A 34 14.12 12.11 10.08
C GLU A 34 13.44 12.18 11.44
N ASN A 35 13.41 11.05 12.15
CA ASN A 35 12.75 10.86 13.43
C ASN A 35 11.21 10.86 13.42
N ASP A 36 10.55 10.98 12.26
CA ASP A 36 9.10 10.77 12.14
C ASP A 36 8.73 9.35 12.57
N VAL A 37 7.52 9.18 13.10
CA VAL A 37 6.91 7.87 13.36
C VAL A 37 5.72 7.70 12.43
N LEU A 38 5.86 6.81 11.45
CA LEU A 38 4.78 6.46 10.53
C LEU A 38 3.95 5.33 11.12
N THR A 39 2.65 5.54 11.24
CA THR A 39 1.68 4.52 11.64
C THR A 39 0.74 4.24 10.49
N GLY A 40 0.40 2.97 10.29
CA GLY A 40 -0.59 2.55 9.33
C GLY A 40 -1.63 1.64 9.96
N GLU A 41 -2.87 1.85 9.57
CA GLU A 41 -4.05 1.15 10.08
C GLU A 41 -4.90 0.62 8.92
N ILE A 42 -5.53 -0.53 9.11
CA ILE A 42 -6.55 -1.08 8.20
C ILE A 42 -7.79 -1.36 9.05
N LYS A 43 -8.93 -0.73 8.71
CA LYS A 43 -10.22 -0.92 9.42
C LYS A 43 -10.04 -0.86 10.94
N ASP A 44 -9.41 0.22 11.40
CA ASP A 44 -9.13 0.52 12.82
C ASP A 44 -8.13 -0.41 13.52
N GLN A 45 -7.51 -1.34 12.78
CA GLN A 45 -6.43 -2.18 13.31
C GLN A 45 -5.09 -1.59 12.92
N LYS A 46 -4.25 -1.29 13.92
CA LYS A 46 -2.86 -0.86 13.71
C LYS A 46 -2.04 -2.02 13.11
N ILE A 47 -1.52 -1.79 11.91
CA ILE A 47 -0.75 -2.78 11.14
C ILE A 47 0.75 -2.53 11.30
N PHE A 48 1.17 -1.27 11.39
CA PHE A 48 2.57 -0.95 11.61
C PHE A 48 2.78 0.35 12.39
N SER A 49 3.97 0.45 12.99
CA SER A 49 4.53 1.65 13.61
C SER A 49 6.03 1.64 13.31
N ILE A 50 6.50 2.56 12.46
CA ILE A 50 7.89 2.57 12.00
C ILE A 50 8.49 3.93 12.33
N LYS A 51 9.64 3.93 13.02
CA LYS A 51 10.42 5.15 13.24
C LYS A 51 11.41 5.33 12.08
N ILE A 52 11.38 6.51 11.47
CA ILE A 52 12.31 6.90 10.41
C ILE A 52 13.64 7.30 11.04
N LYS A 53 14.72 6.69 10.56
CA LYS A 53 16.11 7.00 10.93
C LYS A 53 16.83 7.55 9.72
#